data_AF-A0A929F5Y2-F1
#
_entry.id   AF-A0A929F5Y2-F1
#
_cell.length_a   1.000
_cell.length_b   1.000
_cell.length_c   1.000
_cell.angle_alpha   90.00
_cell.angle_beta   90.00
_cell.angle_gamma   90.00
#
_symmetry.space_group_name_H-M   'P 1'
#
loop_
_entity.id
_entity.type
_entity.pdbx_description
1 polymer ?
#
loop_
_entity_poly.entity_id
_entity_poly.type
_entity_poly.pdbx_seq_one_letter_code
_entity_poly.pdbx_strand_id
1 'polypeptide(L)'
;MSWSLGTGFLLGGLMWWGRGSVIQFLVPTASISIFLSAWAISSVSQPLNSLAFLTDGVHWGTGDYRYLRNAMIIASAIGISGLWLVESKGNGSLFWVWVMIGVWITLRAAFGVLRVWPGIGKSVFQGKSY
;
A
#
# COMPACT_ATOMS: atom_id res chain seq x y z
N MET A 1 16.41 0.07 2.95
CA MET A 1 15.17 0.33 3.69
C MET A 1 15.01 1.81 4.05
N SER A 2 16.02 2.46 4.65
CA SER A 2 15.95 3.86 5.09
C SER A 2 15.59 4.87 3.98
N TRP A 3 16.13 4.71 2.76
CA TRP A 3 15.80 5.57 1.63
C TRP A 3 14.33 5.48 1.19
N SER A 4 13.78 4.28 1.14
CA SER A 4 12.37 4.05 0.78
C SER A 4 11.43 4.62 1.84
N LEU A 5 11.73 4.43 3.12
CA LEU A 5 10.96 5.07 4.20
C LEU A 5 11.04 6.60 4.09
N GLY A 6 12.23 7.15 3.87
CA GLY A 6 12.43 8.58 3.69
C GLY A 6 11.60 9.18 2.55
N THR A 7 11.59 8.55 1.37
CA THR A 7 10.76 9.01 0.24
C THR A 7 9.27 8.87 0.50
N GLY A 8 8.84 7.82 1.22
CA GLY A 8 7.46 7.63 1.60
C GLY A 8 6.97 8.67 2.61
N PHE A 9 7.78 9.00 3.62
CA PHE A 9 7.48 10.10 4.56
C PHE A 9 7.48 11.45 3.85
N LEU A 10 8.44 11.69 2.95
CA LEU A 10 8.49 12.91 2.15
C LEU A 10 7.23 13.07 1.30
N LEU A 11 6.83 12.03 0.57
CA LEU A 11 5.63 12.06 -0.26
C LEU A 11 4.37 12.24 0.59
N GLY A 12 4.26 11.53 1.71
CA GLY A 12 3.16 11.71 2.67
C GLY A 12 3.09 13.15 3.20
N GLY A 13 4.23 13.76 3.54
CA GLY A 13 4.28 15.16 3.97
C GLY A 13 3.88 16.13 2.86
N LEU A 14 4.37 15.91 1.63
CA LEU A 14 4.03 16.71 0.45
C LEU A 14 2.53 16.60 0.12
N MET A 15 1.95 15.41 0.19
CA MET A 15 0.51 15.21 0.01
C MET A 15 -0.28 15.94 1.08
N TRP A 16 0.13 15.85 2.35
CA TRP A 16 -0.56 16.54 3.43
C TRP A 16 -0.54 18.05 3.26
N TRP A 17 0.63 18.62 2.91
CA TRP A 17 0.80 20.06 2.71
C TRP A 17 0.13 20.56 1.42
N GLY A 18 0.24 19.80 0.32
CA GLY A 18 -0.33 20.15 -0.99
C GLY A 18 -1.84 19.95 -1.11
N ARG A 19 -2.53 19.46 -0.08
CA ARG A 19 -3.97 19.18 -0.11
C ARG A 19 -4.83 20.38 -0.52
N GLY A 20 -4.44 21.60 -0.12
CA GLY A 20 -5.17 22.82 -0.44
C GLY A 20 -5.19 23.11 -1.93
N SER A 21 -4.02 23.02 -2.57
CA SER A 21 -3.88 23.17 -4.03
C SER A 21 -4.66 22.09 -4.77
N VAL A 22 -4.59 20.84 -4.32
CA VAL A 22 -5.35 19.73 -4.92
C VAL A 22 -6.85 19.98 -4.83
N ILE A 23 -7.35 20.44 -3.68
CA ILE A 23 -8.77 20.77 -3.50
C ILE A 23 -9.18 21.89 -4.47
N GLN A 24 -8.38 22.95 -4.56
CA GLN A 24 -8.68 24.11 -5.39
C GLN A 24 -8.78 23.76 -6.88
N PHE A 25 -7.89 22.92 -7.40
CA PHE A 25 -7.81 22.64 -8.83
C PHE A 25 -8.57 21.38 -9.27
N LEU A 26 -8.72 20.38 -8.39
CA LEU A 26 -9.15 19.03 -8.79
C LEU A 26 -10.40 18.51 -8.06
N VAL A 27 -10.86 19.16 -6.98
CA VAL A 27 -11.96 18.63 -6.15
C VAL A 27 -13.18 19.55 -6.18
N PRO A 28 -14.34 19.07 -6.68
CA PRO A 28 -15.60 19.81 -6.60
C PRO A 28 -16.00 20.10 -5.14
N THR A 29 -16.58 21.27 -4.88
CA THR A 29 -16.92 21.74 -3.53
C THR A 29 -17.79 20.75 -2.74
N ALA A 30 -18.72 20.07 -3.42
CA ALA A 30 -19.62 19.09 -2.81
C ALA A 30 -18.90 17.83 -2.27
N SER A 31 -17.70 17.53 -2.76
CA SER A 31 -16.96 16.29 -2.45
C SER A 31 -15.81 16.48 -1.47
N ILE A 32 -15.55 17.72 -1.01
CA ILE A 32 -14.40 18.05 -0.17
C ILE A 32 -14.39 17.23 1.12
N SER A 33 -15.54 17.07 1.79
CA SER A 33 -15.65 16.35 3.06
C SER A 33 -15.23 14.88 2.94
N ILE A 34 -15.70 14.21 1.88
CA ILE A 34 -15.40 12.80 1.59
C ILE A 34 -13.94 12.67 1.14
N PHE A 35 -13.47 13.60 0.29
CA PHE A 35 -12.08 13.65 -0.18
C PHE A 35 -11.08 13.79 0.96
N LEU A 36 -11.30 14.69 1.92
CA LEU A 36 -10.35 14.95 3.01
C LEU A 36 -10.06 13.70 3.84
N SER A 37 -11.11 12.91 4.14
CA SER A 37 -10.97 11.67 4.90
C SER A 37 -10.15 10.61 4.15
N ALA A 38 -10.42 10.45 2.85
CA ALA A 38 -9.70 9.55 1.96
C ALA A 38 -8.24 9.97 1.74
N TRP A 39 -8.03 11.25 1.50
CA TRP A 39 -6.71 11.86 1.30
C TRP A 39 -5.82 11.68 2.53
N ALA A 40 -6.39 11.86 3.72
CA ALA A 40 -5.65 11.67 4.97
C ALA A 40 -5.09 10.24 5.07
N ILE A 41 -5.94 9.23 4.84
CA ILE A 41 -5.51 7.82 4.89
C ILE A 41 -4.49 7.52 3.79
N SER A 42 -4.71 8.03 2.58
CA SER A 42 -3.75 7.91 1.46
C SER A 42 -2.37 8.49 1.81
N SER A 43 -2.36 9.69 2.40
CA SER A 43 -1.16 10.43 2.76
C SER A 43 -0.33 9.72 3.84
N VAL A 44 -0.98 9.18 4.88
CA VAL A 44 -0.28 8.44 5.95
C VAL A 44 0.16 7.04 5.52
N SER A 45 -0.43 6.50 4.45
CA SER A 45 -0.05 5.19 3.91
C SER A 45 1.23 5.22 3.07
N GLN A 46 1.72 6.41 2.67
CA GLN A 46 2.86 6.53 1.74
C GLN A 46 4.17 5.87 2.21
N PRO A 47 4.56 5.89 3.51
CA PRO A 47 5.72 5.14 3.99
C PRO A 47 5.59 3.63 3.76
N LEU A 48 4.41 3.06 4.01
CA LEU A 48 4.13 1.64 3.78
C LEU A 48 4.07 1.33 2.28
N ASN A 49 3.51 2.25 1.49
CA ASN A 49 3.43 2.11 0.04
C ASN A 49 4.83 2.06 -0.60
N SER A 50 5.72 2.95 -0.14
CA SER A 50 7.12 2.94 -0.56
C SER A 50 7.83 1.63 -0.20
N LEU A 51 7.57 1.07 0.99
CA LEU A 51 8.12 -0.23 1.38
C LEU A 51 7.61 -1.36 0.49
N ALA A 52 6.30 -1.40 0.23
CA ALA A 52 5.70 -2.40 -0.66
C ALA A 52 6.37 -2.35 -2.04
N PHE A 53 6.44 -1.16 -2.66
CA PHE A 53 7.07 -1.00 -3.98
C PHE A 53 8.56 -1.35 -3.99
N LEU A 54 9.31 -0.98 -2.95
CA LEU A 54 10.72 -1.39 -2.82
C LEU A 54 10.81 -2.93 -2.83
N THR A 55 10.02 -3.60 -2.01
CA THR A 55 10.08 -5.05 -1.90
C THR A 55 9.61 -5.74 -3.16
N ASP A 56 8.54 -5.29 -3.81
CA ASP A 56 8.08 -5.87 -5.07
C ASP A 56 9.15 -5.76 -6.17
N GLY A 57 9.82 -4.60 -6.25
CA GLY A 57 10.95 -4.38 -7.15
C GLY A 57 12.10 -5.34 -6.89
N VAL A 58 12.39 -5.66 -5.62
CA VAL A 58 13.40 -6.68 -5.26
C VAL A 58 12.97 -8.07 -5.73
N HIS A 59 11.71 -8.47 -5.53
CA HIS A 59 11.22 -9.78 -5.99
C HIS A 59 11.25 -9.89 -7.52
N TRP A 60 10.93 -8.81 -8.24
CA TRP A 60 11.06 -8.75 -9.70
C TRP A 60 12.51 -8.85 -10.14
N GLY A 61 13.40 -8.03 -9.57
CA GLY A 61 14.81 -8.01 -9.93
C GLY A 61 15.54 -9.32 -9.65
N THR A 62 14.99 -10.15 -8.77
CA THR A 62 15.62 -11.40 -8.33
C THR A 62 14.88 -12.66 -8.77
N GLY A 63 13.79 -12.51 -9.53
CA GLY A 63 13.04 -13.61 -10.11
C GLY A 63 12.14 -14.39 -9.13
N ASP A 64 11.91 -13.88 -7.92
CA ASP A 64 11.02 -14.53 -6.93
C ASP A 64 9.52 -14.25 -7.23
N TYR A 65 9.12 -14.53 -8.47
CA TYR A 65 7.79 -14.23 -9.00
C TYR A 65 6.70 -15.09 -8.36
N ARG A 66 7.01 -16.34 -8.00
CA ARG A 66 6.05 -17.26 -7.37
C ARG A 66 5.62 -16.74 -6.01
N TYR A 67 6.58 -16.27 -5.20
CA TYR A 67 6.27 -15.67 -3.90
C TYR A 67 5.44 -14.40 -4.08
N LEU A 68 5.91 -13.48 -4.93
CA LEU A 68 5.23 -12.20 -5.13
C LEU A 68 3.79 -12.37 -5.61
N ARG A 69 3.56 -13.28 -6.57
CA ARG A 69 2.21 -13.59 -7.05
C ARG A 69 1.30 -14.05 -5.91
N ASN A 70 1.77 -15.00 -5.10
CA ASN A 70 0.97 -15.53 -4.01
C ASN A 70 0.70 -14.46 -2.94
N ALA A 71 1.70 -13.65 -2.58
CA ALA A 71 1.56 -12.54 -1.65
C ALA A 71 0.52 -11.51 -2.15
N MET A 72 0.58 -11.15 -3.44
CA MET A 72 -0.36 -10.22 -4.06
C MET A 72 -1.79 -10.76 -4.08
N ILE A 73 -1.99 -12.04 -4.40
CA ILE A 73 -3.30 -12.68 -4.39
C ILE A 73 -3.88 -12.70 -2.98
N ILE A 74 -3.10 -13.10 -1.97
CA ILE A 74 -3.54 -13.15 -0.58
C ILE A 74 -3.90 -11.75 -0.07
N ALA A 75 -3.02 -10.76 -0.30
CA ALA A 75 -3.30 -9.38 0.11
C ALA A 75 -4.59 -8.86 -0.54
N SER A 76 -4.76 -9.08 -1.85
CA SER A 76 -5.93 -8.64 -2.61
C SER A 76 -7.21 -9.34 -2.15
N ALA A 77 -7.16 -10.64 -1.89
CA ALA A 77 -8.29 -11.38 -1.35
C ALA A 77 -8.72 -10.81 0.02
N ILE A 78 -7.77 -10.58 0.92
CA ILE A 78 -8.06 -9.97 2.24
C ILE A 78 -8.63 -8.57 2.09
N GLY A 79 -8.06 -7.73 1.22
CA GLY A 79 -8.55 -6.37 0.97
C GLY A 79 -9.97 -6.32 0.41
N ILE A 80 -10.27 -7.17 -0.57
CA ILE A 80 -11.61 -7.29 -1.19
C ILE A 80 -12.62 -7.84 -0.18
N SER A 81 -12.28 -8.91 0.53
CA SER A 81 -13.15 -9.47 1.58
C SER A 81 -13.41 -8.46 2.70
N GLY A 82 -12.37 -7.73 3.13
CA GLY A 82 -12.50 -6.67 4.12
C GLY A 82 -13.43 -5.55 3.66
N LEU A 83 -13.29 -5.09 2.41
CA LEU A 83 -14.17 -4.08 1.84
C LEU A 83 -15.62 -4.56 1.77
N TRP A 84 -15.86 -5.79 1.29
CA TRP A 84 -17.19 -6.39 1.23
C TRP A 84 -17.85 -6.49 2.61
N LEU A 85 -17.07 -6.83 3.65
CA LEU A 85 -17.55 -6.85 5.04
C LEU A 85 -17.88 -5.46 5.60
N VAL A 86 -17.21 -4.41 5.13
CA VAL A 86 -17.53 -3.04 5.53
C VAL A 86 -18.77 -2.52 4.82
N GLU A 87 -18.90 -2.81 3.51
CA GLU A 87 -20.06 -2.41 2.72
C GLU A 87 -21.34 -3.12 3.17
N SER A 88 -21.26 -4.42 3.48
CA SER A 88 -22.42 -5.18 3.99
C SER A 88 -22.98 -4.66 5.32
N LYS A 89 -22.20 -3.88 6.09
CA LYS A 89 -22.65 -3.22 7.33
C LYS A 89 -23.26 -1.83 7.11
N GLY A 90 -23.38 -1.37 5.86
CA GLY A 90 -23.89 -0.04 5.54
C GLY A 90 -22.88 1.10 5.77
N ASN A 91 -21.63 0.76 6.08
CA ASN A 91 -20.55 1.73 6.33
C ASN A 91 -19.76 2.08 5.06
N GLY A 92 -20.31 1.85 3.87
CA GLY A 92 -19.65 2.08 2.58
C GLY A 92 -19.38 3.57 2.33
N SER A 93 -18.26 4.08 2.84
CA SER A 93 -17.75 5.44 2.59
C SER A 93 -16.37 5.36 1.95
N LEU A 94 -16.00 6.38 1.16
CA LEU A 94 -14.67 6.48 0.56
C LEU A 94 -13.56 6.39 1.62
N PHE A 95 -13.83 6.85 2.84
CA PHE A 95 -12.93 6.65 3.98
C PHE A 95 -12.58 5.17 4.17
N TRP A 96 -13.58 4.30 4.25
CA TRP A 96 -13.38 2.88 4.48
C TRP A 96 -12.74 2.15 3.30
N VAL A 97 -13.01 2.61 2.07
CA VAL A 97 -12.29 2.15 0.87
C VAL A 97 -10.79 2.40 1.06
N TRP A 98 -10.40 3.61 1.45
CA TRP A 98 -8.99 3.94 1.67
C TRP A 98 -8.38 3.24 2.88
N VAL A 99 -9.15 2.98 3.94
CA VAL A 99 -8.69 2.15 5.05
C VAL A 99 -8.37 0.73 4.58
N MET A 100 -9.24 0.11 3.77
CA MET A 100 -9.00 -1.23 3.21
C MET A 100 -7.83 -1.24 2.22
N ILE A 101 -7.66 -0.19 1.42
CA ILE A 101 -6.45 0.01 0.59
C ILE A 101 -5.20 0.11 1.49
N GLY A 102 -5.28 0.83 2.61
CA GLY A 102 -4.20 0.91 3.60
C GLY A 102 -3.85 -0.46 4.19
N VAL A 103 -4.84 -1.29 4.53
CA VAL A 103 -4.64 -2.69 4.96
C VAL A 103 -3.96 -3.50 3.86
N TRP A 104 -4.43 -3.40 2.61
CA TRP A 104 -3.84 -4.07 1.46
C TRP A 104 -2.37 -3.67 1.23
N ILE A 105 -2.05 -2.37 1.29
CA ILE A 105 -0.67 -1.85 1.22
C ILE A 105 0.17 -2.42 2.36
N THR A 106 -0.36 -2.43 3.59
CA THR A 106 0.33 -2.92 4.78
C THR A 106 0.67 -4.39 4.66
N LEU A 107 -0.26 -5.22 4.19
CA LEU A 107 -0.03 -6.65 3.97
C LEU A 107 1.06 -6.88 2.93
N ARG A 108 1.05 -6.13 1.83
CA ARG A 108 2.11 -6.21 0.81
C ARG A 108 3.47 -5.81 1.37
N ALA A 109 3.54 -4.69 2.07
CA ALA A 109 4.76 -4.24 2.72
C ALA A 109 5.26 -5.29 3.74
N ALA A 110 4.36 -5.86 4.55
CA ALA A 110 4.70 -6.88 5.53
C ALA A 110 5.23 -8.16 4.88
N PHE A 111 4.53 -8.73 3.89
CA PHE A 111 5.00 -9.90 3.16
C PHE A 111 6.36 -9.65 2.50
N GLY A 112 6.48 -8.53 1.79
CA GLY A 112 7.72 -8.17 1.13
C GLY A 112 8.89 -7.99 2.11
N VAL A 113 8.68 -7.26 3.21
CA VAL A 113 9.72 -7.06 4.22
C VAL A 113 10.07 -8.38 4.89
N LEU A 114 9.10 -9.21 5.28
CA LEU A 114 9.37 -10.52 5.91
C LEU A 114 10.12 -11.49 4.99
N ARG A 115 9.89 -11.39 3.67
CA ARG A 115 10.61 -12.21 2.69
C ARG A 115 12.04 -11.74 2.46
N VAL A 116 12.30 -10.43 2.49
CA VAL A 116 13.62 -9.85 2.24
C VAL A 116 14.47 -9.75 3.53
N TRP A 117 13.86 -9.36 4.65
CA TRP A 117 14.43 -9.12 5.98
C TRP A 117 13.49 -9.71 7.05
N PRO A 118 13.49 -11.01 7.36
CA PRO A 118 14.63 -11.84 7.77
C PRO A 118 14.84 -13.08 6.87
N GLY A 119 14.32 -13.06 5.64
CA GLY A 119 14.55 -14.15 4.68
C GLY A 119 13.64 -15.37 4.89
N ILE A 120 12.43 -15.21 5.43
CA ILE A 120 11.57 -16.34 5.79
C ILE A 120 11.19 -17.14 4.51
N GLY A 121 11.48 -18.45 4.52
CA GLY A 121 11.06 -19.42 3.49
C GLY A 121 12.18 -20.00 2.61
N LYS A 122 13.18 -19.20 2.19
CA LYS A 122 14.41 -19.51 1.37
C LYS A 122 14.43 -18.83 0.00
N SER A 123 15.59 -18.23 -0.33
CA SER A 123 15.76 -17.02 -1.15
C SER A 123 15.27 -15.75 -0.42
N VAL A 124 16.00 -14.65 -0.20
CA VAL A 124 17.42 -14.24 -0.41
C VAL A 124 18.19 -14.91 -1.57
N PHE A 125 17.52 -15.18 -2.69
CA PHE A 125 17.99 -15.64 -4.02
C PHE A 125 18.41 -17.13 -4.17
N GLN A 126 17.43 -18.03 -4.32
CA GLN A 126 17.68 -19.47 -4.57
C GLN A 126 18.39 -19.68 -5.92
N GLY A 127 19.68 -20.02 -5.89
CA GLY A 127 20.38 -20.76 -6.96
C GLY A 127 20.05 -22.26 -6.89
N LYS A 128 20.21 -23.09 -7.94
CA LYS A 128 20.82 -22.95 -9.27
C LYS A 128 19.77 -23.38 -10.31
N SER A 129 19.64 -22.65 -11.42
CA SER A 129 19.14 -23.26 -12.66
C SER A 129 20.29 -24.01 -13.31
N TYR A 130 20.04 -25.29 -13.61
CA TYR A 130 20.90 -26.18 -14.39
C TYR A 130 21.13 -25.64 -15.80
#